data_AF-U7QQ64-F1
#
_entry.id   AF-U7QQ64-F1
#
_cell.length_a   1.000
_cell.length_b   1.000
_cell.length_c   1.000
_cell.angle_alpha   90.00
_cell.angle_beta   90.00
_cell.angle_gamma   90.00
#
_symmetry.space_group_name_H-M   'P 1'
#
loop_
_entity.id
_entity.type
_entity.pdbx_description
1 polymer ?
#
loop_
_entity_poly.entity_id
_entity_poly.type
_entity_poly.pdbx_seq_one_letter_code
_entity_poly.pdbx_strand_id
1 'polypeptide(L)'
;MEQMQQLLGGMMSGKTTARKTRSTPSFNKPKLQPLKAGDLANRLGVTPETVEKEAHLGNEHFIVWSKSKDIGRVSWEKRGELYYPLKP
;
A
#
# COMPACT_ATOMS: atom_id res chain seq x y z
N MET A 1 -38.94 -39.72 -26.92
CA MET A 1 -37.89 -39.23 -26.01
C MET A 1 -36.59 -39.21 -26.78
N GLU A 2 -35.85 -38.12 -26.57
CA GLU A 2 -34.45 -37.87 -26.90
C GLU A 2 -33.97 -37.91 -28.35
N GLN A 3 -33.62 -36.71 -28.80
CA GLN A 3 -32.72 -36.42 -29.90
C GLN A 3 -31.28 -36.74 -29.51
N MET A 4 -30.46 -37.19 -30.45
CA MET A 4 -29.21 -36.48 -30.74
C MET A 4 -28.70 -36.86 -32.12
N GLN A 5 -28.91 -35.93 -33.06
CA GLN A 5 -28.23 -35.86 -34.35
C GLN A 5 -26.76 -35.54 -34.09
N GLN A 6 -25.86 -36.21 -34.80
CA GLN A 6 -24.50 -35.73 -34.98
C GLN A 6 -24.18 -35.90 -36.45
N LEU A 7 -24.11 -34.78 -37.18
CA LEU A 7 -23.35 -34.71 -38.43
C LEU A 7 -22.99 -33.26 -38.79
N LEU A 8 -21.68 -33.13 -39.07
CA LEU A 8 -21.06 -32.28 -40.10
C LEU A 8 -20.75 -30.80 -39.79
N GLY A 9 -19.50 -30.41 -40.11
CA GLY A 9 -19.23 -29.08 -40.66
C GLY A 9 -18.08 -28.28 -40.04
N GLY A 10 -16.88 -28.46 -40.58
CA GLY A 10 -16.12 -27.37 -41.20
C GLY A 10 -15.65 -26.16 -40.38
N MET A 11 -14.31 -26.01 -40.36
CA MET A 11 -13.57 -24.78 -40.69
C MET A 11 -13.51 -23.63 -39.66
N MET A 12 -12.31 -23.04 -39.62
CA MET A 12 -11.95 -21.66 -39.24
C MET A 12 -11.36 -21.39 -37.84
N SER A 13 -10.07 -21.07 -37.86
CA SER A 13 -9.47 -19.83 -37.32
C SER A 13 -10.05 -19.31 -36.00
N GLY A 14 -9.61 -19.92 -34.90
CA GLY A 14 -9.80 -19.41 -33.55
C GLY A 14 -8.68 -18.45 -33.16
N LYS A 15 -8.90 -17.16 -33.47
CA LYS A 15 -8.51 -15.97 -32.70
C LYS A 15 -7.57 -16.20 -31.51
N THR A 16 -6.42 -15.53 -31.57
CA THR A 16 -5.75 -14.83 -30.46
C THR A 16 -6.39 -15.10 -29.11
N THR A 17 -5.75 -15.92 -28.28
CA THR A 17 -6.01 -15.97 -26.84
C THR A 17 -5.66 -14.60 -26.28
N ALA A 18 -6.64 -13.69 -26.31
CA ALA A 18 -6.65 -12.52 -25.47
C ALA A 18 -6.63 -13.04 -24.04
N ARG A 19 -5.41 -13.12 -23.46
CA ARG A 19 -5.26 -13.21 -22.01
C ARG A 19 -5.96 -11.98 -21.48
N LYS A 20 -7.19 -12.17 -20.99
CA LYS A 20 -7.89 -11.24 -20.13
C LYS A 20 -6.99 -11.12 -18.90
N THR A 21 -6.05 -10.18 -18.95
CA THR A 21 -5.27 -9.76 -17.80
C THR A 21 -6.31 -9.36 -16.78
N ARG A 22 -6.45 -10.21 -15.76
CA ARG A 22 -7.25 -9.91 -14.60
C ARG A 22 -6.56 -8.70 -14.00
N SER A 23 -7.01 -7.50 -14.37
CA SER A 23 -6.55 -6.27 -13.77
C SER A 23 -6.87 -6.43 -12.30
N THR A 24 -5.86 -6.78 -11.51
CA THR A 24 -5.94 -6.65 -10.06
C THR A 24 -6.43 -5.23 -9.84
N PRO A 25 -7.51 -5.00 -9.06
CA PRO A 25 -7.86 -3.64 -8.71
C PRO A 25 -6.59 -3.06 -8.11
N SER A 26 -6.00 -2.08 -8.79
CA SER A 26 -4.87 -1.35 -8.25
C SER A 26 -5.41 -0.76 -6.96
N PHE A 27 -5.12 -1.42 -5.85
CA PHE A 27 -5.32 -0.86 -4.54
C PHE A 27 -4.34 0.30 -4.51
N ASN A 28 -4.83 1.47 -4.92
CA ASN A 28 -4.13 2.73 -4.73
C ASN A 28 -3.96 2.83 -3.22
N LYS A 29 -2.83 2.34 -2.71
CA LYS A 29 -2.44 2.56 -1.32
C LYS A 29 -2.58 4.06 -1.11
N PRO A 30 -3.45 4.51 -0.19
CA PRO A 30 -3.61 5.93 0.06
C PRO A 30 -2.23 6.53 0.27
N LYS A 31 -1.85 7.50 -0.57
CA LYS A 31 -0.60 8.21 -0.38
C LYS A 31 -0.69 8.84 1.00
N LEU A 32 0.09 8.34 1.94
CA LEU A 32 0.15 8.92 3.27
C LEU A 32 0.63 10.35 3.10
N GLN A 33 -0.13 11.27 3.67
CA GLN A 33 0.19 12.68 3.65
C GLN A 33 1.21 12.97 4.76
N PRO A 34 2.00 14.04 4.66
CA PRO A 34 2.82 14.50 5.76
C PRO A 34 1.93 14.80 6.98
N LEU A 35 2.28 14.26 8.13
CA LEU A 35 1.53 14.40 9.37
C LEU A 35 2.25 15.34 10.33
N LYS A 36 1.50 16.01 11.21
CA LYS A 36 2.08 16.74 12.35
C LYS A 36 2.45 15.76 13.46
N ALA A 37 3.24 16.22 14.44
CA ALA A 37 3.63 15.41 15.59
C ALA A 37 2.43 14.76 16.29
N GLY A 38 1.33 15.52 16.49
CA GLY A 38 0.09 15.03 17.11
C GLY A 38 -0.61 13.95 16.29
N ASP A 39 -0.81 14.16 15.00
CA ASP A 39 -1.46 13.17 14.12
C ASP A 39 -0.62 11.90 13.98
N LEU A 40 0.71 12.07 13.86
CA LEU A 40 1.62 10.94 13.84
C LEU A 40 1.59 10.19 15.18
N ALA A 41 1.59 10.90 16.30
CA ALA A 41 1.51 10.30 17.63
C ALA A 41 0.24 9.48 17.81
N ASN A 42 -0.92 10.01 17.40
CA ASN A 42 -2.19 9.29 17.37
C ASN A 42 -2.11 8.00 16.55
N ARG A 43 -1.46 8.06 15.37
CA ARG A 43 -1.28 6.91 14.49
C ARG A 43 -0.32 5.85 15.06
N LEU A 44 0.77 6.30 15.69
CA LEU A 44 1.77 5.43 16.33
C LEU A 44 1.33 4.93 17.72
N GLY A 45 0.22 5.45 18.26
CA GLY A 45 -0.28 5.10 19.59
C GLY A 45 0.60 5.62 20.73
N VAL A 46 1.22 6.78 20.55
CA VAL A 46 2.15 7.42 21.51
C VAL A 46 1.75 8.87 21.76
N THR A 47 2.48 9.56 22.64
CA THR A 47 2.32 11.02 22.82
C THR A 47 3.15 11.81 21.80
N PRO A 48 2.72 13.01 21.39
CA PRO A 48 3.50 13.88 20.49
C PRO A 48 4.88 14.20 21.07
N GLU A 49 4.99 14.33 22.39
CA GLU A 49 6.25 14.54 23.09
C GLU A 49 7.23 13.37 22.88
N THR A 50 6.73 12.13 22.84
CA THR A 50 7.55 10.94 22.53
C THR A 50 8.03 10.99 21.08
N VAL A 51 7.15 11.34 20.13
CA VAL A 51 7.53 11.46 18.71
C VAL A 51 8.65 12.47 18.54
N GLU A 52 8.53 13.63 19.18
CA GLU A 52 9.56 14.66 19.12
C GLU A 52 10.86 14.19 19.78
N LYS A 53 10.79 13.59 20.97
CA LYS A 53 11.97 13.05 21.67
C LYS A 53 12.73 12.06 20.78
N GLU A 54 12.03 11.11 20.18
CA GLU A 54 12.62 10.11 19.30
C GLU A 54 13.19 10.71 18.02
N ALA A 55 12.53 11.74 17.48
CA ALA A 55 13.04 12.47 16.32
C ALA A 55 14.29 13.32 16.65
N HIS A 56 14.46 13.76 17.90
CA HIS A 56 15.69 14.44 18.35
C HIS A 56 16.87 13.48 18.55
N LEU A 57 16.63 12.18 18.79
CA LEU A 57 17.70 11.18 18.90
C LEU A 57 18.42 10.94 17.56
N GLY A 58 17.72 11.18 16.45
CA GLY A 58 18.29 11.07 15.11
C GLY A 58 17.26 10.57 14.11
N ASN A 59 17.40 11.03 12.88
CA ASN A 59 16.45 10.72 11.81
C ASN A 59 16.44 9.22 11.47
N GLU A 60 17.60 8.57 11.38
CA GLU A 60 17.70 7.12 11.12
C GLU A 60 17.05 6.29 12.23
N HIS A 61 17.29 6.67 13.50
CA HIS A 61 16.65 6.03 14.65
C HIS A 61 15.13 6.17 14.56
N PHE A 62 14.65 7.39 14.31
CA PHE A 62 13.24 7.70 14.20
C PHE A 62 12.54 6.94 13.07
N ILE A 63 13.20 6.76 11.92
CA ILE A 63 12.69 6.00 10.78
C ILE A 63 12.42 4.53 11.14
N VAL A 64 13.32 3.91 11.92
CA VAL A 64 13.20 2.52 12.38
C VAL A 64 12.14 2.42 13.48
N TRP A 65 12.20 3.33 14.44
CA TRP A 65 11.27 3.39 15.56
C TRP A 65 9.82 3.60 15.10
N SER A 66 9.60 4.60 14.25
CA SER A 66 8.27 4.91 13.70
C SER A 66 7.71 3.75 12.89
N LYS A 67 8.54 3.07 12.08
CA LYS A 67 8.16 1.84 11.36
C LYS A 67 7.75 0.71 12.29
N SER A 68 8.41 0.57 13.44
CA SER A 68 8.07 -0.45 14.44
C SER A 68 6.76 -0.17 15.17
N LYS A 69 6.38 1.11 15.29
CA LYS A 69 5.16 1.55 15.98
C LYS A 69 3.96 1.65 15.04
N ASP A 70 4.18 1.99 13.78
CA ASP A 70 3.12 2.14 12.78
C ASP A 70 2.52 0.77 12.42
N ILE A 71 1.19 0.64 12.55
CA ILE A 71 0.46 -0.59 12.17
C ILE A 71 0.67 -0.91 10.69
N GLY A 72 0.82 0.11 9.84
CA GLY A 72 1.12 -0.02 8.41
C GLY A 72 2.59 -0.28 8.10
N ARG A 73 3.46 -0.40 9.13
CA ARG A 73 4.93 -0.50 9.00
C ARG A 73 5.51 0.58 8.10
N VAL A 74 4.98 1.80 8.24
CA VAL A 74 5.44 2.98 7.50
C VAL A 74 6.56 3.63 8.28
N SER A 75 7.69 3.83 7.61
CA SER A 75 8.76 4.67 8.15
C SER A 75 8.37 6.13 8.01
N TRP A 76 8.53 6.90 9.07
CA TRP A 76 8.29 8.34 9.07
C TRP A 76 9.61 9.08 9.25
N GLU A 77 9.75 10.21 8.57
CA GLU A 77 10.94 11.05 8.59
C GLU A 77 10.56 12.46 9.04
N LYS A 78 11.24 13.01 10.05
CA LYS A 78 11.00 14.39 10.48
C LYS A 78 11.68 15.34 9.50
N ARG A 79 10.92 16.21 8.86
CA ARG A 79 11.43 17.32 8.05
C ARG A 79 10.82 18.63 8.53
N GLY A 80 11.57 19.36 9.34
CA GLY A 80 11.08 20.55 10.03
C GLY A 80 10.01 20.18 11.05
N GLU A 81 8.80 20.71 10.87
CA GLU A 81 7.63 20.49 11.76
C GLU A 81 6.71 19.35 11.30
N LEU A 82 6.94 18.83 10.08
CA LEU A 82 6.11 17.78 9.48
C LEU A 82 6.88 16.47 9.38
N TYR A 83 6.13 15.38 9.50
CA TYR A 83 6.63 14.02 9.40
C TYR A 83 6.17 13.42 8.09
N TYR A 84 7.14 13.08 7.24
CA TYR A 84 6.89 12.58 5.90
C TYR A 84 6.97 11.06 5.90
N PRO A 85 6.00 10.36 5.30
CA PRO A 85 6.05 8.91 5.17
C PRO A 85 7.07 8.53 4.10
N LEU A 86 8.07 7.77 4.48
CA LEU A 86 8.99 7.12 3.58
C LEU A 86 8.27 5.91 2.96
N LYS A 87 8.29 5.85 1.63
CA LYS A 87 7.85 4.65 0.93
C LYS A 87 8.97 3.59 1.05
N PRO A 88 8.62 2.31 1.20
CA PRO A 88 9.57 1.23 0.99
C PRO A 88 10.09 1.20 -0.45
#